data_AF-A0A936N9B1-F1
#
_entry.id   AF-A0A936N9B1-F1
#
_cell.length_a   1.000
_cell.length_b   1.000
_cell.length_c   1.000
_cell.angle_alpha   90.00
_cell.angle_beta   90.00
_cell.angle_gamma   90.00
#
_symmetry.space_group_name_H-M   'P 1'
#
loop_
_entity.id
_entity.type
_entity.pdbx_description
1 polymer ?
#
loop_
_entity_poly.entity_id
_entity_poly.type
_entity_poly.pdbx_seq_one_letter_code
_entity_poly.pdbx_strand_id
1 'polypeptide(L)'
;MICERIADSLPEAVDGTDGLGPAERAHVETCLRCQAELVQYRKLLRAMHTLRTDVVEPAPGVLAELLASVGEVGEHQAIRSLINRRRAAYAGGIAAATAAGVTGAVVIAVRSRRSGQTAASA
;
A
#
# COMPACT_ATOMS: atom_id res chain seq x y z
N MET A 1 -23.38 -22.87 -13.42
CA MET A 1 -22.58 -22.73 -12.19
C MET A 1 -23.26 -23.52 -11.08
N ILE A 2 -22.52 -24.12 -10.15
CA ILE A 2 -23.08 -24.81 -8.98
C ILE A 2 -22.96 -23.93 -7.74
N CYS A 3 -23.93 -24.03 -6.82
CA CYS A 3 -24.00 -23.17 -5.63
C CYS A 3 -22.75 -23.31 -4.74
N GLU A 4 -22.18 -24.51 -4.66
CA GLU A 4 -21.01 -24.80 -3.82
C GLU A 4 -19.77 -23.99 -4.27
N ARG A 5 -19.70 -23.57 -5.53
CA ARG A 5 -18.57 -22.77 -6.06
C ARG A 5 -18.60 -21.30 -5.66
N ILE A 6 -19.77 -20.76 -5.30
CA ILE A 6 -19.94 -19.35 -4.93
C ILE A 6 -20.15 -19.19 -3.42
N ALA A 7 -20.36 -20.29 -2.67
CA ALA A 7 -20.68 -20.24 -1.25
C ALA A 7 -19.71 -19.36 -0.43
N ASP A 8 -18.41 -19.45 -0.71
CA ASP A 8 -17.39 -18.66 0.00
C ASP A 8 -17.35 -17.18 -0.41
N SER A 9 -17.83 -16.82 -1.60
CA SER A 9 -17.89 -15.43 -2.10
C SER A 9 -19.24 -14.74 -1.86
N LEU A 10 -20.30 -15.48 -1.53
CA LEU A 10 -21.62 -14.92 -1.20
C LEU A 10 -21.58 -13.87 -0.07
N PRO A 11 -20.79 -14.01 1.01
CA PRO A 11 -20.71 -12.99 2.07
C PRO A 11 -20.23 -11.62 1.57
N GLU A 12 -19.39 -11.59 0.53
CA GLU A 12 -18.91 -10.33 -0.07
C GLU A 12 -20.05 -9.56 -0.76
N ALA A 13 -21.13 -10.26 -1.13
CA ALA A 13 -22.27 -9.71 -1.85
C ALA A 13 -23.41 -9.21 -0.94
N VAL A 14 -23.21 -9.17 0.38
CA VAL A 14 -24.24 -8.82 1.37
C VAL A 14 -24.79 -7.41 1.15
N ASP A 15 -23.91 -6.45 0.89
CA ASP A 15 -24.25 -5.04 0.64
C ASP A 15 -24.49 -4.73 -0.84
N GLY A 16 -24.29 -5.70 -1.73
CA GLY A 16 -24.48 -5.55 -3.17
C GLY A 16 -23.65 -6.55 -3.96
N THR A 17 -24.02 -6.85 -5.20
CA THR A 17 -23.34 -7.87 -6.02
C THR A 17 -22.10 -7.35 -6.77
N ASP A 18 -21.55 -6.21 -6.37
CA ASP A 18 -20.45 -5.55 -7.08
C ASP A 18 -19.11 -6.26 -6.86
N GLY A 19 -18.92 -6.90 -5.70
CA GLY A 19 -17.75 -7.73 -5.41
C GLY A 19 -17.70 -9.06 -6.16
N LEU A 20 -18.84 -9.51 -6.71
CA LEU A 20 -18.92 -10.77 -7.43
C LEU A 20 -18.44 -10.66 -8.88
N GLY A 21 -17.89 -11.75 -9.41
CA GLY A 21 -17.64 -11.88 -10.84
C GLY A 21 -18.95 -11.86 -11.66
N PRO A 22 -18.90 -11.54 -12.97
CA PRO A 22 -20.11 -11.47 -13.80
C PRO A 22 -20.93 -12.78 -13.82
N ALA A 23 -20.27 -13.93 -13.86
CA ALA A 23 -20.92 -15.24 -13.87
C ALA A 23 -21.58 -15.57 -12.52
N GLU A 24 -20.96 -15.14 -11.42
CA GLU A 24 -21.47 -15.34 -10.06
C GLU A 24 -22.71 -14.49 -9.82
N ARG A 25 -22.65 -13.22 -10.23
CA ARG A 25 -23.80 -12.31 -10.21
C ARG A 25 -24.99 -12.87 -10.99
N ALA A 26 -24.77 -13.31 -12.23
CA ALA A 26 -25.83 -13.91 -13.04
C ALA A 26 -26.44 -15.18 -12.40
N HIS A 27 -25.61 -15.97 -11.71
CA HIS A 27 -26.10 -17.14 -10.97
C HIS A 27 -26.93 -16.73 -9.75
N VAL A 28 -26.48 -15.75 -8.96
CA VAL A 28 -27.22 -15.22 -7.81
C VAL A 28 -28.57 -14.63 -8.24
N GLU A 29 -28.62 -13.89 -9.35
CA GLU A 29 -29.86 -13.29 -9.87
C GLU A 29 -30.91 -14.33 -10.27
N THR A 30 -30.50 -15.55 -10.59
CA THR A 30 -31.38 -16.62 -11.08
C THR A 30 -31.61 -17.76 -10.09
N CYS A 31 -30.72 -17.94 -9.11
CA CYS A 31 -30.78 -19.07 -8.17
C CYS A 31 -31.39 -18.70 -6.82
N LEU A 32 -32.60 -19.22 -6.54
CA LEU A 32 -33.32 -18.99 -5.28
C LEU A 32 -32.57 -19.47 -4.03
N ARG A 33 -31.74 -20.52 -4.13
CA ARG A 33 -30.92 -21.02 -3.01
C ARG A 33 -29.89 -19.96 -2.59
N CYS A 34 -29.12 -19.44 -3.55
CA CYS A 34 -28.13 -18.39 -3.29
C CYS A 34 -28.79 -17.08 -2.84
N GLN A 35 -29.97 -16.73 -3.37
CA GLN A 35 -30.72 -15.57 -2.90
C GLN A 35 -31.19 -15.72 -1.45
N ALA A 36 -31.69 -16.90 -1.09
CA ALA A 36 -32.10 -17.18 0.29
C ALA A 36 -30.92 -17.09 1.26
N GLU A 37 -29.76 -17.61 0.86
CA GLU A 37 -28.52 -17.53 1.64
C GLU A 37 -28.06 -16.07 1.82
N LEU A 38 -28.10 -15.24 0.77
CA LEU A 38 -27.81 -13.80 0.88
C LEU A 38 -28.76 -13.06 1.83
N VAL A 39 -30.03 -13.42 1.83
CA VAL A 39 -30.99 -12.86 2.80
C VAL A 39 -30.61 -13.25 4.24
N GLN A 40 -30.11 -14.47 4.46
CA GLN A 40 -29.63 -14.89 5.78
C GLN A 40 -28.39 -14.10 6.21
N TYR A 41 -27.40 -13.92 5.33
CA TYR A 41 -26.23 -13.09 5.64
C TYR A 41 -26.61 -11.64 5.93
N ARG A 42 -27.54 -11.03 5.18
CA ARG A 42 -28.06 -9.68 5.48
C ARG A 42 -28.73 -9.59 6.84
N LYS A 43 -29.48 -10.63 7.25
CA LYS A 43 -30.09 -10.67 8.58
C LYS A 43 -29.02 -10.76 9.67
N LEU A 44 -28.00 -11.58 9.47
CA LEU A 44 -26.87 -11.69 10.39
C LEU A 44 -26.13 -10.34 10.53
N LEU A 45 -25.79 -9.69 9.42
CA LEU A 45 -25.12 -8.39 9.46
C LEU A 45 -25.96 -7.32 10.16
N ARG A 46 -27.29 -7.29 9.91
CA ARG A 46 -28.21 -6.40 10.65
C ARG A 46 -28.18 -6.67 12.15
N ALA A 47 -28.20 -7.94 12.57
CA ALA A 47 -28.12 -8.30 13.98
C ALA A 47 -26.78 -7.85 14.59
N MET A 48 -25.65 -8.08 13.90
CA MET A 48 -24.35 -7.59 14.34
C MET A 48 -24.32 -6.06 14.46
N HIS A 49 -24.97 -5.34 13.54
CA HIS A 49 -25.10 -3.89 13.64
C HIS A 49 -25.90 -3.42 14.86
N THR A 50 -26.88 -4.19 15.33
CA THR A 50 -27.60 -3.85 16.57
C THR A 50 -26.70 -3.93 17.81
N LEU A 51 -25.72 -4.83 17.80
CA LEU A 51 -24.74 -4.99 18.88
C LEU A 51 -23.62 -3.94 18.83
N ARG A 52 -23.46 -3.21 17.72
CA ARG A 52 -22.36 -2.24 17.54
C ARG A 52 -22.34 -1.14 18.60
N THR A 53 -23.50 -0.78 19.14
CA THR A 53 -23.64 0.27 20.16
C THR A 53 -23.75 -0.29 21.56
N ASP A 54 -23.67 -1.61 21.73
CA ASP A 54 -23.64 -2.24 23.04
C ASP A 54 -22.24 -2.05 23.63
N VAL A 55 -22.13 -1.10 24.57
CA VAL A 55 -20.84 -0.73 25.17
C VAL A 55 -20.58 -1.62 26.36
N VAL A 56 -19.61 -2.52 26.20
CA VAL A 56 -18.98 -3.22 27.31
C VAL A 56 -17.87 -2.33 27.84
N GLU A 57 -17.98 -1.90 29.09
CA GLU A 57 -16.92 -1.12 29.75
C GLU A 57 -15.61 -1.92 29.73
N PRO A 58 -14.53 -1.38 29.09
CA PRO A 58 -13.25 -2.07 29.05
C PRO A 58 -12.65 -2.15 30.45
N ALA A 59 -11.83 -3.18 30.69
CA ALA A 59 -11.09 -3.28 31.93
C ALA A 59 -10.23 -2.01 32.15
N PRO A 60 -10.12 -1.53 33.41
CA PRO A 60 -9.35 -0.33 33.70
C PRO A 60 -7.90 -0.50 33.23
N GLY A 61 -7.37 0.50 32.53
CA GLY A 61 -6.00 0.50 32.00
C GLY A 61 -5.86 0.05 30.54
N VAL A 62 -6.84 -0.64 29.95
CA VAL A 62 -6.78 -1.10 28.55
C VAL A 62 -6.60 0.05 27.57
N LEU A 63 -7.28 1.19 27.80
CA LEU A 63 -7.11 2.38 26.97
C LEU A 63 -5.66 2.91 27.02
N ALA A 64 -5.06 2.95 28.20
CA ALA A 64 -3.69 3.42 28.37
C ALA A 64 -2.69 2.47 27.69
N GLU A 65 -2.89 1.16 27.80
CA GLU A 65 -2.08 0.14 27.13
C GLU A 65 -2.18 0.24 25.59
N LEU A 66 -3.39 0.42 25.06
CA LEU A 66 -3.60 0.62 23.62
C LEU A 66 -2.89 1.89 23.13
N LEU A 67 -3.04 3.00 23.84
CA LEU A 67 -2.37 4.26 23.48
C LEU A 67 -0.84 4.13 23.57
N ALA A 68 -0.32 3.40 24.54
CA ALA A 68 1.11 3.09 24.62
C ALA A 68 1.59 2.27 23.42
N SER A 69 0.83 1.25 23.00
CA SER A 69 1.18 0.40 21.85
C SER A 69 1.18 1.18 20.53
N VAL A 70 0.22 2.10 20.33
CA VAL A 70 0.17 2.98 19.16
C VAL A 70 1.32 3.99 19.19
N GLY A 71 1.62 4.54 20.37
CA GLY A 71 2.75 5.45 20.58
C GLY A 71 4.07 4.81 20.21
N GLU A 72 4.32 3.58 20.67
CA GLU A 72 5.54 2.83 20.35
C GLU A 72 5.72 2.63 18.84
N VAL A 73 4.67 2.26 18.11
CA VAL A 73 4.74 2.11 16.64
C VAL A 73 5.02 3.45 15.95
N GLY A 74 4.39 4.53 16.44
CA GLY A 74 4.64 5.89 15.95
C GLY A 74 6.08 6.35 16.15
N GLU A 75 6.65 6.09 17.33
CA GLU A 75 8.03 6.42 17.67
C GLU A 75 9.02 5.65 16.80
N HIS A 76 8.82 4.34 16.60
CA HIS A 76 9.67 3.53 15.73
C HIS A 76 9.64 4.01 14.27
N GLN A 77 8.48 4.41 13.76
CA GLN A 77 8.35 4.94 12.41
C GLN A 77 9.00 6.32 12.27
N ALA A 78 8.84 7.20 13.27
CA ALA A 78 9.48 8.51 13.31
C ALA A 78 11.01 8.41 13.41
N ILE A 79 11.54 7.49 14.24
CA ILE A 79 12.97 7.22 14.35
C ILE A 79 13.51 6.67 13.02
N ARG A 80 12.83 5.71 12.39
CA ARG A 80 13.21 5.17 11.08
C ARG A 80 13.20 6.25 9.99
N SER A 81 12.21 7.14 9.96
CA SER A 81 12.15 8.21 8.97
C SER A 81 13.28 9.22 9.18
N LEU A 82 13.63 9.56 10.41
CA LEU A 82 14.77 10.42 10.73
C LEU A 82 16.10 9.79 10.30
N ILE A 83 16.30 8.50 10.59
CA ILE A 83 17.51 7.76 10.18
C ILE A 83 17.61 7.67 8.65
N ASN A 84 16.52 7.34 7.96
CA ASN A 84 16.50 7.26 6.49
C ASN A 84 16.72 8.62 5.82
N ARG A 85 16.17 9.70 6.38
CA ARG A 85 16.40 11.07 5.90
C ARG A 85 17.86 11.47 6.03
N ARG A 86 18.49 11.14 7.16
CA ARG A 86 19.92 11.39 7.39
C ARG A 86 20.80 10.54 6.46
N ARG A 87 20.48 9.26 6.25
CA ARG A 87 21.17 8.39 5.28
C ARG A 87 21.03 8.88 3.85
N ALA A 88 19.84 9.34 3.44
CA ALA A 88 19.61 9.93 2.13
C ALA A 88 20.43 11.23 1.95
N ALA A 89 20.54 12.06 2.99
CA ALA A 89 21.39 13.24 2.97
C ALA A 89 22.89 12.90 2.83
N TYR A 90 23.38 11.88 3.55
CA TYR A 90 24.76 11.41 3.41
C TYR A 90 25.03 10.78 2.04
N ALA A 91 24.11 9.97 1.51
CA ALA A 91 24.24 9.37 0.18
C ALA A 91 24.21 10.43 -0.94
N GLY A 92 23.36 11.45 -0.82
CA GLY A 92 23.34 12.61 -1.73
C GLY A 92 24.64 13.42 -1.69
N GLY A 93 25.24 13.58 -0.50
CA GLY A 93 26.55 14.24 -0.34
C GLY A 93 27.70 13.48 -1.00
N ILE A 94 27.72 12.15 -0.90
CA ILE A 94 28.76 11.32 -1.55
C ILE A 94 28.60 11.32 -3.08
N ALA A 95 27.36 11.28 -3.60
CA ALA A 95 27.10 11.39 -5.03
C ALA A 95 27.54 12.77 -5.60
N ALA A 96 27.31 13.85 -4.86
CA ALA A 96 27.78 15.19 -5.23
C ALA A 96 29.32 15.30 -5.24
N ALA A 97 30.01 14.65 -4.29
CA ALA A 97 31.48 14.61 -4.26
C ALA A 97 32.09 13.83 -5.44
N THR A 98 31.41 12.78 -5.94
CA THR A 98 31.86 12.05 -7.14
C THR A 98 31.62 12.79 -8.46
N ALA A 99 30.66 13.73 -8.50
CA ALA A 99 30.39 14.51 -9.71
C ALA A 99 31.46 15.58 -10.01
N ALA A 100 32.27 15.98 -9.01
CA ALA A 100 33.36 16.93 -9.20
C ALA A 100 34.67 16.29 -9.73
N GLY A 101 34.79 14.95 -9.71
CA GLY A 101 36.01 14.26 -10.14
C GLY A 101 36.06 13.85 -11.62
N VAL A 102 34.91 13.79 -12.32
CA VAL A 102 34.85 13.18 -13.67
C VAL A 102 34.64 14.21 -14.78
N THR A 103 34.16 15.42 -14.48
CA THR A 103 33.97 16.48 -15.50
C THR A 103 35.28 17.18 -15.88
N GLY A 104 36.27 17.24 -14.99
CA GLY A 104 37.58 17.86 -15.27
C GLY A 104 38.41 17.09 -16.32
N ALA A 105 38.36 15.75 -16.30
CA ALA A 105 39.16 14.93 -17.21
C ALA A 105 38.60 14.90 -18.64
N VAL A 106 37.27 14.92 -18.80
CA VAL A 106 36.64 14.83 -20.13
C VAL A 106 36.77 16.14 -20.92
N VAL A 107 36.66 17.31 -20.25
CA VAL A 107 36.77 18.61 -20.94
C VAL A 107 38.21 18.88 -21.40
N ILE A 108 39.23 18.44 -20.64
CA ILE A 108 40.64 18.58 -21.02
C ILE A 108 40.98 17.65 -22.21
N ALA A 109 40.46 16.43 -22.24
CA ALA A 109 40.71 15.47 -23.33
C ALA A 109 40.05 15.87 -24.66
N VAL A 110 38.92 16.60 -24.63
CA VAL A 110 38.25 17.09 -25.85
C VAL A 110 38.94 18.34 -26.42
N ARG A 111 39.52 19.20 -25.58
CA ARG A 111 40.20 20.42 -26.03
C ARG A 111 41.56 20.14 -26.70
N SER A 112 42.31 19.15 -26.22
CA SER A 112 43.59 18.75 -26.84
C SER A 112 43.43 18.13 -28.23
N ARG A 113 42.33 17.41 -28.49
CA ARG A 113 42.04 16.82 -29.81
C ARG A 113 41.67 17.87 -30.86
N ARG A 114 41.02 18.98 -30.47
CA ARG A 114 40.68 20.08 -31.39
C ARG A 114 41.88 20.94 -31.78
N SER A 115 42.83 21.15 -30.87
CA SER A 115 44.05 21.92 -31.16
C SER A 115 45.05 21.19 -32.07
N GLY A 116 44.98 19.86 -32.17
CA GLY A 116 45.81 19.07 -33.08
C GLY A 116 45.27 18.98 -34.51
N GLN A 117 44.00 19.32 -34.75
CA GLN A 117 43.34 19.09 -36.04
C GLN A 117 43.23 20.35 -36.94
N THR A 118 43.58 21.54 -36.42
CA THR A 118 43.70 22.77 -37.22
C THR A 118 45.13 23.03 -37.75
N ALA A 119 46.08 22.12 -37.52
CA ALA A 119 47.45 22.18 -38.05
C ALA A 119 47.71 21.20 -39.21
N ALA A 120 46.69 20.46 -39.67
CA ALA A 120 46.79 19.49 -40.76
C ALA A 120 45.64 19.71 -41.78
N SER A 121 45.57 20.92 -42.34
CA SER A 121 44.94 21.21 -43.62
C SER A 121 45.54 22.51 -44.17
N ALA A 122 46.80 22.42 -44.60
CA ALA A 122 47.45 23.32 -45.53
C ALA A 122 47.91 22.47 -46.72
#